data_AF-A0A847H902-F1
#
_entry.id   AF-A0A847H902-F1
#
_cell.length_a   1.000
_cell.length_b   1.000
_cell.length_c   1.000
_cell.angle_alpha   90.00
_cell.angle_beta   90.00
_cell.angle_gamma   90.00
#
_symmetry.space_group_name_H-M   'P 1'
#
loop_
_entity.id
_entity.type
_entity.pdbx_description
1 polymer ?
#
loop_
_entity_poly.entity_id
_entity_poly.type
_entity_poly.pdbx_seq_one_letter_code
_entity_poly.pdbx_strand_id
1 'polypeptide(L)'
;MIDHDQVQAALSARLDGEPSPLDDDVVDAHLTGCAQCRQFQEEAVALSRRLRFIEPADGGMAPPDLSELIIAGVEPEWRRTANSRMVGLAVSRILLIVAGLIWVVWGVQLLGDAGGLTPVSDDGVVALDSDPRTASLLVDAAAFRLSLALGLFTIAWKPRLVSGLVTVVAALWTFMFGFVVRDLVLDTVAGPQLVGLGLLLFTAVGMVWTWLNHHGYVTLRAVWRELAAKPV
;
A
#
# COMPACT_ATOMS: atom_id res chain seq x y z
N MET A 1 23.68 -29.81 -45.83
CA MET A 1 22.42 -30.48 -46.21
C MET A 1 21.46 -30.21 -45.08
N ILE A 2 20.38 -29.47 -45.34
CA ILE A 2 19.37 -29.20 -44.31
C ILE A 2 18.55 -30.48 -44.14
N ASP A 3 18.34 -30.87 -42.90
CA ASP A 3 17.58 -32.08 -42.58
C ASP A 3 16.07 -31.84 -42.77
N HIS A 4 15.35 -32.86 -43.24
CA HIS A 4 13.92 -32.75 -43.50
C HIS A 4 13.13 -32.43 -42.22
N ASP A 5 13.58 -32.95 -41.07
CA ASP A 5 12.96 -32.71 -39.76
C ASP A 5 13.00 -31.24 -39.36
N GLN A 6 14.10 -30.52 -39.68
CA GLN A 6 14.23 -29.09 -39.39
C GLN A 6 13.30 -28.25 -40.27
N VAL A 7 13.14 -28.63 -41.54
CA VAL A 7 12.22 -27.96 -42.46
C VAL A 7 10.77 -28.19 -42.06
N GLN A 8 10.42 -29.42 -41.63
CA GLN A 8 9.07 -29.74 -41.14
C GLN A 8 8.74 -29.01 -39.83
N ALA A 9 9.69 -28.90 -38.90
CA ALA A 9 9.52 -28.14 -37.67
C ALA A 9 9.30 -26.63 -37.95
N ALA A 10 10.07 -26.06 -38.88
CA ALA A 10 9.88 -24.67 -39.33
C ALA A 10 8.52 -24.44 -39.99
N LEU A 11 8.06 -25.39 -40.83
CA LEU A 11 6.73 -25.37 -41.42
C LEU A 11 5.61 -25.42 -40.38
N SER A 12 5.76 -26.24 -39.33
CA SER A 12 4.79 -26.31 -38.23
C SER A 12 4.76 -25.00 -37.44
N ALA A 13 5.91 -24.47 -37.03
CA ALA A 13 6.01 -23.21 -36.31
C ALA A 13 5.35 -22.05 -37.08
N ARG A 14 5.55 -22.01 -38.40
CA ARG A 14 4.91 -21.02 -39.30
C ARG A 14 3.38 -21.17 -39.34
N LEU A 15 2.83 -22.38 -39.26
CA LEU A 15 1.38 -22.61 -39.23
C LEU A 15 0.74 -22.19 -37.89
N ASP A 16 1.46 -22.32 -36.79
CA ASP A 16 0.98 -21.99 -35.44
C ASP A 16 1.30 -20.53 -35.02
N GLY A 17 2.09 -19.81 -35.83
CA GLY A 17 2.50 -18.42 -35.55
C GLY A 17 3.61 -18.32 -34.50
N GLU A 18 4.34 -19.41 -34.27
CA GLU A 18 5.46 -19.50 -33.34
C GLU A 18 6.79 -19.12 -34.03
N PRO A 19 7.84 -18.77 -33.26
CA PRO A 19 9.14 -18.44 -33.83
C PRO A 19 9.74 -19.65 -34.58
N SER A 20 10.06 -19.47 -35.86
CA SER A 20 10.67 -20.52 -36.68
C SER A 20 12.18 -20.67 -36.37
N PRO A 21 12.72 -21.92 -36.33
CA PRO A 21 14.14 -22.18 -36.18
C PRO A 21 14.97 -21.90 -37.46
N LEU A 22 14.31 -21.75 -38.62
CA LEU A 22 14.93 -21.48 -39.92
C LEU A 22 14.27 -20.25 -40.57
N ASP A 23 15.05 -19.48 -41.32
CA ASP A 23 14.52 -18.38 -42.13
C ASP A 23 13.55 -18.90 -43.21
N ASP A 24 12.48 -18.15 -43.44
CA ASP A 24 11.41 -18.52 -44.38
C ASP A 24 11.96 -18.71 -45.82
N ASP A 25 12.94 -17.90 -46.23
CA ASP A 25 13.59 -18.00 -47.55
C ASP A 25 14.28 -19.35 -47.76
N VAL A 26 14.85 -19.92 -46.69
CA VAL A 26 15.55 -21.21 -46.72
C VAL A 26 14.56 -22.36 -46.82
N VAL A 27 13.43 -22.25 -46.11
CA VAL A 27 12.32 -23.21 -46.16
C VAL A 27 11.69 -23.22 -47.56
N ASP A 28 11.41 -22.06 -48.13
CA ASP A 28 10.79 -21.91 -49.46
C ASP A 28 11.71 -22.44 -50.59
N ALA A 29 13.02 -22.21 -50.48
CA ALA A 29 14.01 -22.79 -51.40
C ALA A 29 14.02 -24.34 -51.33
N HIS A 30 13.92 -24.91 -50.13
CA HIS A 30 13.87 -26.37 -49.95
C HIS A 30 12.57 -26.98 -50.50
N LEU A 31 11.42 -26.31 -50.31
CA LEU A 31 10.12 -26.72 -50.85
C LEU A 31 10.10 -26.78 -52.38
N THR A 32 10.90 -25.95 -53.05
CA THR A 32 11.03 -25.97 -54.52
C THR A 32 11.67 -27.29 -55.00
N GLY A 33 12.65 -27.80 -54.25
CA GLY A 33 13.42 -29.01 -54.63
C GLY A 33 12.92 -30.33 -54.04
N CYS A 34 12.17 -30.32 -52.93
CA CYS A 34 11.80 -31.53 -52.20
C CYS A 34 10.29 -31.85 -52.28
N ALA A 35 9.94 -33.01 -52.83
CA ALA A 35 8.55 -33.48 -52.90
C ALA A 35 7.99 -33.88 -51.51
N GLN A 36 8.83 -34.42 -50.62
CA GLN A 36 8.40 -34.89 -49.30
C GLN A 36 7.95 -33.73 -48.39
N CYS A 37 8.71 -32.63 -48.35
CA CYS A 37 8.33 -31.46 -47.55
C CYS A 37 7.09 -30.74 -48.11
N ARG A 38 6.87 -30.76 -49.43
CA ARG A 38 5.62 -30.25 -50.02
C ARG A 38 4.41 -31.09 -49.61
N GLN A 39 4.54 -32.41 -49.65
CA GLN A 39 3.48 -33.31 -49.21
C GLN A 39 3.13 -33.08 -47.74
N PHE A 40 4.14 -32.96 -46.87
CA PHE A 40 3.94 -32.64 -45.46
C PHE A 40 3.18 -31.31 -45.25
N GLN A 41 3.55 -30.26 -45.98
CA GLN A 41 2.86 -28.97 -45.92
C GLN A 41 1.38 -29.09 -46.34
N GLU A 42 1.10 -29.81 -47.42
CA GLU A 42 -0.28 -30.03 -47.89
C GLU A 42 -1.11 -30.80 -46.87
N GLU A 43 -0.55 -31.85 -46.27
CA GLU A 43 -1.19 -32.65 -45.21
C GLU A 43 -1.44 -31.81 -43.96
N ALA A 44 -0.47 -31.03 -43.50
CA ALA A 44 -0.59 -30.16 -42.34
C ALA A 44 -1.67 -29.06 -42.54
N VAL A 45 -1.70 -28.42 -43.70
CA VAL A 45 -2.74 -27.43 -44.04
C VAL A 45 -4.11 -28.08 -44.20
N ALA A 46 -4.18 -29.30 -44.77
CA ALA A 46 -5.43 -30.06 -44.84
C ALA A 46 -5.96 -30.45 -43.46
N LEU A 47 -5.08 -30.88 -42.54
CA LEU A 47 -5.43 -31.18 -41.15
C LEU A 47 -5.90 -29.94 -40.41
N SER A 48 -5.17 -28.82 -40.50
CA SER A 48 -5.56 -27.54 -39.91
C SER A 48 -6.94 -27.10 -40.39
N ARG A 49 -7.24 -27.23 -41.69
CA ARG A 49 -8.58 -26.96 -42.23
C ARG A 49 -9.66 -27.88 -41.64
N ARG A 50 -9.40 -29.19 -41.52
CA ARG A 50 -10.35 -30.15 -40.91
C ARG A 50 -10.61 -29.86 -39.43
N LEU A 51 -9.59 -29.45 -38.69
CA LEU A 51 -9.72 -29.04 -37.29
C LEU A 51 -10.45 -27.70 -37.17
N ARG A 52 -10.23 -26.77 -38.09
CA ARG A 52 -10.92 -25.48 -38.12
C ARG A 52 -12.42 -25.61 -38.42
N PHE A 53 -12.87 -26.69 -39.06
CA PHE A 53 -14.30 -27.02 -39.22
C PHE A 53 -14.99 -27.46 -37.92
N ILE A 54 -14.24 -27.77 -36.84
CA ILE A 54 -14.81 -27.97 -35.50
C ILE A 54 -15.21 -26.63 -34.88
N GLU A 55 -14.68 -25.51 -35.39
CA GLU A 55 -15.18 -24.16 -35.14
C GLU A 55 -16.21 -23.83 -36.24
N PRO A 56 -17.53 -23.98 -36.00
CA PRO A 56 -18.50 -23.75 -37.06
C PRO A 56 -18.61 -22.25 -37.32
N ALA A 57 -18.02 -21.80 -38.44
CA ALA A 57 -18.06 -20.40 -38.88
C ALA A 57 -19.50 -19.86 -39.05
N ASP A 58 -20.48 -20.75 -39.26
CA ASP A 58 -21.89 -20.38 -39.49
C ASP A 58 -22.88 -21.16 -38.59
N GLY A 59 -22.41 -21.85 -37.55
CA GLY A 59 -23.22 -22.82 -36.80
C GLY A 59 -23.30 -22.53 -35.31
N GLY A 60 -23.92 -21.41 -34.91
CA GLY A 60 -24.56 -21.23 -33.60
C GLY A 60 -23.73 -21.45 -32.31
N MET A 61 -22.42 -21.68 -32.43
CA MET A 61 -21.50 -22.00 -31.34
C MET A 61 -20.33 -21.01 -31.27
N ALA A 62 -20.46 -19.81 -31.86
CA ALA A 62 -19.72 -18.68 -31.34
C ALA A 62 -20.24 -18.46 -29.91
N PRO A 63 -19.40 -18.61 -28.86
CA PRO A 63 -19.85 -18.32 -27.52
C PRO A 63 -20.44 -16.91 -27.54
N PRO A 64 -21.65 -16.68 -26.99
CA PRO A 64 -22.18 -15.33 -26.91
C PRO A 64 -21.13 -14.44 -26.25
N ASP A 65 -21.03 -13.18 -26.66
CA ASP A 65 -20.06 -12.27 -26.04
C ASP A 65 -20.42 -12.09 -24.55
N LEU A 66 -19.74 -12.87 -23.70
CA LEU A 66 -19.92 -12.87 -22.26
C LEU A 66 -19.04 -11.81 -21.60
N SER A 67 -18.30 -11.00 -22.36
CA SER A 67 -17.39 -9.99 -21.80
C SER A 67 -18.13 -9.04 -20.86
N GLU A 68 -19.30 -8.55 -21.27
CA GLU A 68 -20.12 -7.66 -20.44
C GLU A 68 -20.66 -8.36 -19.19
N LEU A 69 -21.02 -9.65 -19.29
CA LEU A 69 -21.54 -10.46 -18.18
C LEU A 69 -20.45 -10.82 -17.17
N ILE A 70 -19.24 -11.12 -17.64
CA ILE A 70 -18.05 -11.38 -16.83
C ILE A 70 -17.62 -10.09 -16.13
N ILE A 71 -17.56 -8.97 -16.84
CA ILE A 71 -17.23 -7.67 -16.25
C ILE A 71 -18.29 -7.30 -15.20
N ALA A 72 -19.58 -7.45 -15.50
CA ALA A 72 -20.67 -7.18 -14.55
C ALA A 72 -20.67 -8.10 -13.32
N GLY A 73 -20.17 -9.34 -13.46
CA GLY A 73 -20.02 -10.28 -12.34
C GLY A 73 -18.86 -9.94 -11.41
N VAL A 74 -17.75 -9.41 -11.94
CA VAL A 74 -16.52 -9.10 -11.18
C VAL A 74 -16.53 -7.68 -10.60
N GLU A 75 -17.14 -6.72 -11.30
CA GLU A 75 -17.27 -5.31 -10.90
C GLU A 75 -17.85 -5.11 -9.47
N PRO A 76 -18.90 -5.82 -9.00
CA PRO A 76 -19.43 -5.64 -7.66
C PRO A 76 -18.47 -6.07 -6.55
N GLU A 77 -17.65 -7.11 -6.76
CA GLU A 77 -16.65 -7.54 -5.78
C GLU A 77 -15.46 -6.57 -5.72
N TRP A 78 -15.01 -6.10 -6.89
CA TRP A 78 -13.99 -5.07 -7.01
C TRP A 78 -14.45 -3.74 -6.41
N ARG A 79 -15.67 -3.29 -6.72
CA ARG A 79 -16.26 -2.08 -6.12
C ARG A 79 -16.41 -2.19 -4.62
N ARG A 80 -16.87 -3.33 -4.06
CA ARG A 80 -16.97 -3.51 -2.60
C ARG A 80 -15.62 -3.39 -1.92
N THR A 81 -14.59 -4.01 -2.50
CA THR A 81 -13.22 -4.00 -1.96
C THR A 81 -12.54 -2.64 -2.13
N ALA A 82 -12.77 -1.96 -3.26
CA ALA A 82 -12.26 -0.62 -3.50
C ALA A 82 -12.96 0.42 -2.61
N ASN A 83 -14.28 0.30 -2.44
CA ASN A 83 -15.08 1.24 -1.66
C ASN A 83 -14.80 1.09 -0.15
N SER A 84 -14.59 -0.14 0.36
CA SER A 84 -14.20 -0.34 1.76
C SER A 84 -12.81 0.24 2.06
N ARG A 85 -11.87 0.17 1.12
CA ARG A 85 -10.56 0.83 1.22
C ARG A 85 -10.68 2.35 1.18
N MET A 86 -11.50 2.90 0.29
CA MET A 86 -11.75 4.35 0.22
C MET A 86 -12.40 4.88 1.50
N VAL A 87 -13.41 4.18 2.02
CA VAL A 87 -14.07 4.54 3.29
C VAL A 87 -13.09 4.42 4.45
N GLY A 88 -12.29 3.34 4.50
CA GLY A 88 -11.25 3.15 5.52
C GLY A 88 -10.23 4.29 5.52
N LEU A 89 -9.76 4.71 4.35
CA LEU A 89 -8.85 5.85 4.21
C LEU A 89 -9.50 7.17 4.63
N ALA A 90 -10.76 7.41 4.23
CA ALA A 90 -11.49 8.62 4.60
C ALA A 90 -11.68 8.72 6.13
N VAL A 91 -12.13 7.64 6.77
CA VAL A 91 -12.27 7.55 8.23
C VAL A 91 -10.92 7.78 8.91
N SER A 92 -9.87 7.16 8.40
CA SER A 92 -8.52 7.30 8.95
C SER A 92 -8.01 8.74 8.87
N ARG A 93 -8.31 9.45 7.77
CA ARG A 93 -7.96 10.87 7.61
C ARG A 93 -8.71 11.75 8.61
N ILE A 94 -10.01 11.52 8.78
CA ILE A 94 -10.82 12.25 9.77
C ILE A 94 -10.26 12.03 11.17
N LEU A 95 -9.94 10.78 11.53
CA LEU A 95 -9.38 10.43 12.84
C LEU A 95 -8.05 11.13 13.10
N LEU A 96 -7.15 11.17 12.11
CA LEU A 96 -5.86 11.87 12.23
C LEU A 96 -6.04 13.39 12.37
N ILE A 97 -6.99 13.99 11.64
CA ILE A 97 -7.28 15.43 11.75
C ILE A 97 -7.82 15.74 13.14
N VAL A 98 -8.78 14.95 13.64
CA VAL A 98 -9.35 15.14 14.99
C VAL A 98 -8.25 14.97 16.05
N ALA A 99 -7.44 13.92 15.97
CA ALA A 99 -6.31 13.74 16.88
C ALA A 99 -5.31 14.90 16.82
N GLY A 100 -4.98 15.38 15.61
CA GLY A 100 -4.13 16.55 15.42
C GLY A 100 -4.70 17.81 16.08
N LEU A 101 -6.01 18.05 15.95
CA LEU A 101 -6.68 19.18 16.61
C LEU A 101 -6.61 19.08 18.14
N ILE A 102 -6.81 17.88 18.70
CA ILE A 102 -6.68 17.65 20.15
C ILE A 102 -5.25 17.98 20.61
N TRP A 103 -4.23 17.56 19.88
CA TRP A 103 -2.83 17.90 20.17
C TRP A 103 -2.55 19.40 20.07
N VAL A 104 -3.14 20.10 19.10
CA VAL A 104 -3.02 21.56 18.97
C VAL A 104 -3.63 22.25 20.18
N VAL A 105 -4.89 21.94 20.51
CA VAL A 105 -5.59 22.54 21.66
C VAL A 105 -4.79 22.34 22.93
N TRP A 106 -4.27 21.14 23.14
CA TRP A 106 -3.51 20.84 24.35
C TRP A 106 -2.10 21.45 24.36
N GLY A 107 -1.48 21.64 23.19
CA GLY A 107 -0.23 22.39 23.06
C GLY A 107 -0.41 23.87 23.37
N VAL A 108 -1.50 24.48 22.88
CA VAL A 108 -1.85 25.88 23.16
C VAL A 108 -2.17 26.11 24.63
N GLN A 109 -2.89 25.18 25.27
CA GLN A 109 -3.14 25.23 26.72
C GLN A 109 -1.83 25.27 27.51
N LEU A 110 -0.85 24.41 27.17
CA LEU A 110 0.46 24.41 27.81
C LEU A 110 1.20 25.74 27.67
N LEU A 111 1.04 26.42 26.53
CA LEU A 111 1.64 27.73 26.29
C LEU A 111 1.00 28.82 27.16
N GLY A 112 -0.32 28.72 27.39
CA GLY A 112 -1.04 29.56 28.35
C GLY A 112 -0.57 29.32 29.78
N ASP A 113 -0.44 28.06 30.18
CA ASP A 113 0.08 27.67 31.50
C ASP A 113 1.51 28.18 31.71
N ALA A 114 2.36 28.07 30.69
CA ALA A 114 3.73 28.60 30.72
C ALA A 114 3.76 30.13 30.90
N GLY A 115 2.91 30.85 30.17
CA GLY A 115 2.79 32.31 30.29
C GLY A 115 2.34 32.77 31.68
N GLY A 116 1.53 31.97 32.37
CA GLY A 116 1.11 32.22 33.75
C GLY A 116 2.22 32.10 34.81
N LEU A 117 3.31 31.37 34.50
CA LEU A 117 4.44 31.16 35.41
C LEU A 117 5.53 32.24 35.32
N THR A 118 5.50 33.06 34.28
CA THR A 118 6.39 34.21 34.10
C THR A 118 5.60 35.49 33.82
N PRO A 119 4.73 35.94 34.75
CA PRO A 119 4.01 37.18 34.56
C PRO A 119 5.01 38.34 34.58
N VAL A 120 5.03 39.09 33.49
CA VAL A 120 5.80 40.34 33.37
C VAL A 120 4.84 41.46 33.74
N SER A 121 5.18 42.27 34.75
CA SER A 121 4.41 43.46 35.10
C SER A 121 4.52 44.52 33.99
N ASP A 122 3.60 45.48 33.95
CA ASP A 122 3.63 46.59 32.95
C ASP A 122 4.95 47.39 32.98
N ASP A 123 5.69 47.34 34.09
CA ASP A 123 7.01 47.96 34.26
C ASP A 123 8.17 47.10 33.73
N GLY A 124 7.88 45.95 33.09
CA GLY A 124 8.87 45.03 32.52
C GLY A 124 9.61 44.18 33.56
N VAL A 125 9.14 44.15 34.81
CA VAL A 125 9.77 43.41 35.90
C VAL A 125 9.10 42.04 36.05
N VAL A 126 9.89 40.98 36.05
CA VAL A 126 9.40 39.61 36.28
C VAL A 126 9.10 39.44 37.77
N ALA A 127 7.93 38.90 38.12
CA ALA A 127 7.54 38.68 39.51
C ALA A 127 8.55 37.79 40.27
N LEU A 128 8.75 38.05 41.57
CA LEU A 128 9.68 37.27 42.41
C LEU A 128 9.30 35.78 42.52
N ASP A 129 8.01 35.46 42.41
CA ASP A 129 7.49 34.08 42.46
C ASP A 129 7.47 33.40 41.07
N SER A 130 8.15 33.97 40.08
CA SER A 130 8.24 33.38 38.75
C SER A 130 9.09 32.11 38.73
N ASP A 131 8.63 31.09 38.00
CA ASP A 131 9.39 29.86 37.76
C ASP A 131 9.74 29.74 36.26
N PRO A 132 10.82 30.41 35.82
CA PRO A 132 11.20 30.43 34.41
C PRO A 132 11.66 29.05 33.90
N ARG A 133 12.10 28.16 34.80
CA ARG A 133 12.56 26.82 34.41
C ARG A 133 11.38 25.91 34.09
N THR A 134 10.33 25.94 34.90
CA THR A 134 9.11 25.18 34.59
C THR A 134 8.42 25.75 33.36
N ALA A 135 8.38 27.07 33.21
CA ALA A 135 7.83 27.72 32.02
C ALA A 135 8.53 27.28 30.72
N SER A 136 9.87 27.22 30.70
CA SER A 136 10.60 26.77 29.50
C SER A 136 10.33 25.29 29.17
N LEU A 137 10.23 24.41 30.18
CA LEU A 137 9.88 23.00 29.97
C LEU A 137 8.46 22.83 29.39
N LEU A 138 7.51 23.66 29.81
CA LEU A 138 6.15 23.66 29.25
C LEU A 138 6.14 24.15 27.80
N VAL A 139 6.96 25.16 27.46
CA VAL A 139 7.13 25.62 26.07
C VAL A 139 7.73 24.51 25.19
N ASP A 140 8.76 23.82 25.66
CA ASP A 140 9.36 22.69 24.94
C ASP A 140 8.36 21.55 24.74
N ALA A 141 7.57 21.23 25.78
CA ALA A 141 6.50 20.25 25.69
C ALA A 141 5.36 20.69 24.74
N ALA A 142 5.04 21.99 24.67
CA ALA A 142 4.09 22.54 23.71
C ALA A 142 4.61 22.39 22.27
N ALA A 143 5.88 22.75 22.03
CA ALA A 143 6.52 22.60 20.72
C ALA A 143 6.48 21.14 20.25
N PHE A 144 6.74 20.20 21.16
CA PHE A 144 6.64 18.77 20.89
C PHE A 144 5.24 18.33 20.45
N ARG A 145 4.19 18.79 21.17
CA ARG A 145 2.78 18.46 20.84
C ARG A 145 2.34 19.06 19.51
N LEU A 146 2.77 20.29 19.22
CA LEU A 146 2.49 20.95 17.94
C LEU A 146 3.21 20.25 16.78
N SER A 147 4.44 19.76 17.01
CA SER A 147 5.16 18.93 16.03
C SER A 147 4.42 17.63 15.72
N LEU A 148 3.90 16.93 16.74
CA LEU A 148 3.05 15.75 16.54
C LEU A 148 1.79 16.08 15.74
N ALA A 149 1.11 17.18 16.07
CA ALA A 149 -0.07 17.62 15.33
C ALA A 149 0.24 17.89 13.85
N LEU A 150 1.35 18.59 13.56
CA LEU A 150 1.80 18.83 12.20
C LEU A 150 2.12 17.52 11.46
N GLY A 151 2.78 16.57 12.13
CA GLY A 151 2.99 15.21 11.62
C GLY A 151 1.69 14.49 11.25
N LEU A 152 0.66 14.60 12.08
CA LEU A 152 -0.65 14.01 11.81
C LEU A 152 -1.36 14.68 10.63
N PHE A 153 -1.29 16.02 10.54
CA PHE A 153 -1.87 16.75 9.40
C PHE A 153 -1.14 16.45 8.08
N THR A 154 0.19 16.32 8.11
CA THR A 154 0.96 15.95 6.91
C THR A 154 0.64 14.54 6.44
N ILE A 155 0.44 13.60 7.37
CA ILE A 155 -0.06 12.25 7.04
C ILE A 155 -1.49 12.32 6.47
N ALA A 156 -2.37 13.10 7.11
CA ALA A 156 -3.74 13.26 6.65
C ALA A 156 -3.82 13.84 5.23
N TRP A 157 -2.87 14.70 4.85
CA TRP A 157 -2.71 15.17 3.47
C TRP A 157 -2.12 14.08 2.57
N LYS A 158 -1.01 13.46 2.98
CA LYS A 158 -0.22 12.51 2.18
C LYS A 158 0.03 11.21 2.96
N PRO A 159 -0.89 10.22 2.91
CA PRO A 159 -0.80 8.97 3.67
C PRO A 159 0.43 8.10 3.36
N ARG A 160 1.14 8.38 2.25
CA ARG A 160 2.41 7.71 1.91
C ARG A 160 3.52 7.94 2.95
N LEU A 161 3.43 9.00 3.75
CA LEU A 161 4.45 9.36 4.74
C LEU A 161 4.34 8.58 6.07
N VAL A 162 3.30 7.74 6.24
CA VAL A 162 3.01 7.03 7.50
C VAL A 162 4.15 6.12 7.93
N SER A 163 4.80 5.42 7.00
CA SER A 163 5.81 4.40 7.32
C SER A 163 6.99 4.94 8.15
N GLY A 164 7.47 6.14 7.84
CA GLY A 164 8.56 6.77 8.58
C GLY A 164 8.13 7.26 9.96
N LEU A 165 6.96 7.90 10.05
CA LEU A 165 6.53 8.56 11.28
C LEU A 165 5.97 7.58 12.33
N VAL A 166 5.41 6.43 11.91
CA VAL A 166 4.93 5.38 12.84
C VAL A 166 6.04 4.90 13.75
N THR A 167 7.25 4.69 13.24
CA THR A 167 8.39 4.23 14.05
C THR A 167 8.74 5.24 15.14
N VAL A 168 8.73 6.54 14.81
CA VAL A 168 9.01 7.62 15.75
C VAL A 168 7.93 7.70 16.83
N VAL A 169 6.65 7.65 16.43
CA VAL A 169 5.51 7.72 17.36
C VAL A 169 5.45 6.48 18.26
N ALA A 170 5.77 5.30 17.74
CA ALA A 170 5.83 4.06 18.52
C ALA A 170 6.98 4.08 19.55
N ALA A 171 8.17 4.55 19.16
CA ALA A 171 9.30 4.72 20.08
C ALA A 171 8.94 5.69 21.20
N LEU A 172 8.38 6.85 20.83
CA LEU A 172 7.90 7.84 21.78
C LEU A 172 6.88 7.24 22.76
N TRP A 173 5.88 6.52 22.27
CA TRP A 173 4.88 5.87 23.12
C TRP A 173 5.52 4.90 24.10
N THR A 174 6.51 4.12 23.64
CA THR A 174 7.22 3.15 24.47
C THR A 174 7.98 3.82 25.62
N PHE A 175 8.70 4.90 25.35
CA PHE A 175 9.40 5.66 26.40
C PHE A 175 8.43 6.34 27.37
N MET A 176 7.37 6.98 26.85
CA MET A 176 6.34 7.61 27.68
C MET A 176 5.64 6.60 28.58
N PHE A 177 5.33 5.40 28.07
CA PHE A 177 4.80 4.30 28.86
C PHE A 177 5.75 3.92 29.99
N GLY A 178 7.05 3.77 29.69
CA GLY A 178 8.07 3.49 30.70
C GLY A 178 8.14 4.55 31.81
N PHE A 179 8.02 5.84 31.46
CA PHE A 179 7.98 6.92 32.45
C PHE A 179 6.71 6.88 33.30
N VAL A 180 5.55 6.60 32.72
CA VAL A 180 4.30 6.42 33.50
C VAL A 180 4.41 5.21 34.44
N VAL A 181 5.02 4.10 34.00
CA VAL A 181 5.27 2.95 34.88
C VAL A 181 6.21 3.32 36.03
N ARG A 182 7.26 4.10 35.77
CA ARG A 182 8.15 4.62 36.81
C ARG A 182 7.37 5.49 37.81
N ASP A 183 6.58 6.44 37.33
CA ASP A 183 5.82 7.36 38.17
C ASP A 183 4.73 6.64 38.97
N LEU A 184 4.19 5.54 38.43
CA LEU A 184 3.27 4.65 39.15
C LEU A 184 3.97 3.92 40.30
N VAL A 185 5.21 3.44 40.10
CA VAL A 185 6.02 2.79 41.16
C VAL A 185 6.40 3.78 42.26
N LEU A 186 6.59 5.06 41.90
CA LEU A 186 6.92 6.13 42.84
C LEU A 186 5.67 6.77 43.50
N ASP A 187 4.47 6.34 43.13
CA ASP A 187 3.18 6.93 43.55
C ASP A 187 3.07 8.44 43.27
N THR A 188 3.72 8.89 42.19
CA THR A 188 3.74 10.28 41.71
C THR A 188 2.98 10.47 40.40
N VAL A 189 2.11 9.52 40.04
CA VAL A 189 1.39 9.56 38.75
C VAL A 189 0.42 10.74 38.71
N ALA A 190 0.55 11.56 37.67
CA ALA A 190 -0.35 12.68 37.42
C ALA A 190 -1.44 12.27 36.42
N GLY A 191 -2.70 12.62 36.70
CA GLY A 191 -3.84 12.35 35.81
C GLY A 191 -3.62 12.79 34.34
N PRO A 192 -3.06 13.99 34.08
CA PRO A 192 -2.75 14.43 32.72
C PRO A 192 -1.74 13.54 31.97
N GLN A 193 -0.81 12.88 32.67
CA GLN A 193 0.15 11.95 32.04
C GLN A 193 -0.57 10.72 31.47
N LEU A 194 -1.55 10.17 32.20
CA LEU A 194 -2.34 9.02 31.75
C LEU A 194 -3.19 9.36 30.53
N VAL A 195 -3.83 10.53 30.53
CA VAL A 195 -4.59 11.03 29.38
C VAL A 195 -3.67 11.22 28.18
N GLY A 196 -2.46 11.75 28.39
CA GLY A 196 -1.47 11.98 27.33
C GLY A 196 -0.98 10.70 26.70
N LEU A 197 -0.72 9.68 27.53
CA LEU A 197 -0.32 8.35 27.08
C LEU A 197 -1.44 7.65 26.30
N GLY A 198 -2.68 7.77 26.78
CA GLY A 198 -3.86 7.22 26.10
C GLY A 198 -4.12 7.88 24.75
N LEU A 199 -4.03 9.21 24.67
CA LEU A 199 -4.14 9.95 23.42
C LEU A 199 -3.03 9.55 22.45
N LEU A 200 -1.79 9.41 22.93
CA LEU A 200 -0.68 8.98 22.11
C LEU A 200 -0.86 7.56 21.58
N LEU A 201 -1.35 6.63 22.41
CA LEU A 201 -1.71 5.27 21.98
C LEU A 201 -2.75 5.31 20.86
N PHE A 202 -3.80 6.11 21.04
CA PHE A 202 -4.85 6.29 20.04
C PHE A 202 -4.28 6.80 18.71
N THR A 203 -3.36 7.76 18.75
CA THR A 203 -2.69 8.25 17.53
C THR A 203 -1.81 7.19 16.88
N ALA A 204 -1.03 6.42 17.65
CA ALA A 204 -0.19 5.34 17.15
C ALA A 204 -1.04 4.25 16.46
N VAL A 205 -2.12 3.81 17.10
CA VAL A 205 -3.07 2.84 16.53
C VAL A 205 -3.73 3.40 15.28
N GLY A 206 -4.14 4.67 15.29
CA GLY A 206 -4.68 5.36 14.12
C GLY A 206 -3.70 5.36 12.95
N MET A 207 -2.41 5.61 13.20
CA MET A 207 -1.37 5.57 12.16
C MET A 207 -1.06 4.15 11.67
N VAL A 208 -1.08 3.14 12.54
CA VAL A 208 -0.96 1.73 12.10
C VAL A 208 -2.16 1.34 11.24
N TRP A 209 -3.36 1.79 11.60
CA TRP A 209 -4.57 1.57 10.81
C TRP A 209 -4.49 2.25 9.43
N THR A 210 -3.97 3.49 9.35
CA THR A 210 -3.78 4.18 8.06
C THR A 210 -2.77 3.45 7.20
N TRP A 211 -1.68 2.95 7.79
CA TRP A 211 -0.67 2.14 7.10
C TRP A 211 -1.25 0.84 6.54
N LEU A 212 -2.05 0.11 7.35
CA LEU A 212 -2.70 -1.13 6.94
C LEU A 212 -3.65 -0.93 5.75
N ASN A 213 -4.45 0.15 5.78
CA ASN A 213 -5.38 0.47 4.69
C ASN A 213 -4.67 1.01 3.44
N HIS A 214 -3.51 1.66 3.58
CA HIS A 214 -2.80 2.26 2.46
C HIS A 214 -1.79 1.30 1.78
N HIS A 215 -1.11 0.44 2.53
CA HIS A 215 -0.07 -0.47 2.03
C HIS A 215 -0.32 -1.94 2.43
N GLY A 216 -0.78 -2.17 3.67
CA GLY A 216 -0.62 -3.44 4.39
C GLY A 216 -1.35 -4.66 3.83
N TYR A 217 -2.59 -4.55 3.32
CA TYR A 217 -3.34 -5.77 2.98
C TYR A 217 -2.75 -6.59 1.82
N VAL A 218 -2.04 -5.95 0.89
CA VAL A 218 -1.42 -6.67 -0.25
C VAL A 218 -0.03 -7.16 0.12
N THR A 219 0.78 -6.33 0.78
CA THR A 219 2.14 -6.68 1.20
C THR A 219 2.15 -7.73 2.30
N LEU A 220 1.29 -7.63 3.33
CA LEU A 220 1.18 -8.65 4.36
C LEU A 220 0.73 -9.99 3.79
N ARG A 221 -0.18 -9.99 2.81
CA ARG A 221 -0.69 -11.22 2.19
C ARG A 221 0.31 -11.85 1.21
N ALA A 222 1.27 -11.06 0.70
CA ALA A 222 2.40 -11.55 -0.08
C ALA A 222 3.48 -12.13 0.85
N VAL A 223 3.89 -11.38 1.87
CA VAL A 223 4.86 -11.83 2.90
C VAL A 223 4.37 -13.08 3.63
N TRP A 224 3.09 -13.17 3.96
CA TRP A 224 2.53 -14.36 4.60
C TRP A 224 2.47 -15.56 3.65
N ARG A 225 2.32 -15.33 2.34
CA ARG A 225 2.42 -16.38 1.32
C ARG A 225 3.86 -16.87 1.15
N GLU A 226 4.83 -15.96 1.19
CA GLU A 226 6.26 -16.29 1.14
C GLU A 226 6.70 -17.05 2.40
N LEU A 227 6.25 -16.64 3.58
CA LEU A 227 6.51 -17.37 4.84
C LEU A 227 5.80 -18.73 4.90
N ALA A 228 4.65 -18.87 4.26
CA ALA A 228 3.91 -20.13 4.16
C ALA A 228 4.40 -21.02 3.00
N ALA A 229 5.26 -20.51 2.11
CA ALA A 229 5.86 -21.30 1.05
C ALA A 229 6.86 -22.27 1.69
N LYS A 230 6.60 -23.57 1.57
CA LYS A 230 7.58 -24.59 1.92
C LYS A 230 8.75 -24.48 0.93
N PRO A 231 10.00 -24.38 1.40
CA PRO A 231 11.15 -24.47 0.50
C PRO A 231 11.12 -25.84 -0.18
N VAL A 232 11.27 -25.84 -1.51
CA VAL A 232 11.38 -27.04 -2.35
C VAL A 232 12.82 -27.54 -2.31
#